data_AF-A0A1M7L7C7-F1
#
_entry.id   AF-A0A1M7L7C7-F1
#
_cell.length_a   1.000
_cell.length_b   1.000
_cell.length_c   1.000
_cell.angle_alpha   90.00
_cell.angle_beta   90.00
_cell.angle_gamma   90.00
#
_symmetry.space_group_name_H-M   'P 1'
#
loop_
_entity.id
_entity.type
_entity.pdbx_description
1 polymer ?
#
loop_
_entity_poly.entity_id
_entity_poly.type
_entity_poly.pdbx_seq_one_letter_code
_entity_poly.pdbx_strand_id
1 'polypeptide(L)'
;MQDEIIKHSKKIYSEMNNKKHSFKEKAKEVFAEILIIVFAVSLSIWLHSWSEERHEHKDAQTFLIGLKEDLQNDISNLEETKKKLDKTQQQISFALHLTPKKIDSIKANHQQIQSGTNLINTIVNNGRYEGFKSSGKINTIENQNVRNEILSYYQQTIPQIVHVEASYDKLTSKYVDLLLSGKEDEDINKTVLKQKTKIILSGINDFTKYNQKPYEDAIKQAREIIKEIDKEENK
;
A
#
# COMPACT_ATOMS: atom_id res chain seq x y z
N MET A 1 -22.13 20.71 32.18
CA MET A 1 -23.34 20.24 31.45
C MET A 1 -24.38 19.66 32.40
N GLN A 2 -24.03 18.69 33.24
CA GLN A 2 -24.95 18.14 34.26
C GLN A 2 -25.52 19.22 35.19
N ASP A 3 -24.70 20.18 35.65
CA ASP A 3 -25.16 21.24 36.55
C ASP A 3 -26.18 22.19 35.91
N GLU A 4 -26.03 22.52 34.62
CA GLU A 4 -27.00 23.36 33.88
C GLU A 4 -28.31 22.60 33.66
N ILE A 5 -28.25 21.30 33.32
CA ILE A 5 -29.45 20.46 33.19
C ILE A 5 -30.19 20.39 34.53
N ILE A 6 -29.47 20.22 35.65
CA ILE A 6 -30.05 20.18 37.01
C ILE A 6 -30.71 21.52 37.36
N LYS A 7 -30.09 22.64 36.99
CA LYS A 7 -30.62 23.99 37.23
C LYS A 7 -31.92 24.25 36.47
N HIS A 8 -31.94 23.97 35.18
CA HIS A 8 -33.14 24.13 34.34
C HIS A 8 -34.25 23.14 34.75
N SER A 9 -33.89 21.91 35.13
CA SER A 9 -34.84 20.92 35.67
C SER A 9 -35.48 21.36 37.00
N LYS A 10 -34.68 21.96 37.91
CA LYS A 10 -35.20 22.56 39.15
C LYS A 10 -36.13 23.75 38.87
N LYS A 11 -35.82 24.55 37.85
CA LYS A 11 -36.63 25.70 37.45
C LYS A 11 -37.99 25.28 36.88
N ILE A 12 -38.02 24.27 36.00
CA ILE A 12 -39.24 23.62 35.51
C ILE A 12 -40.12 23.12 36.68
N TYR A 13 -39.52 22.43 37.66
CA TYR A 13 -40.23 21.95 38.85
C TYR A 13 -40.84 23.11 39.66
N SER A 14 -40.10 24.22 39.81
CA SER A 14 -40.56 25.39 40.55
C SER A 14 -41.71 26.15 39.86
N GLU A 15 -41.69 26.25 38.53
CA GLU A 15 -42.72 26.95 37.75
C GLU A 15 -44.03 26.15 37.67
N MET A 16 -43.94 24.82 37.56
CA MET A 16 -45.13 23.96 37.64
C MET A 16 -45.86 24.12 38.99
N ASN A 17 -45.11 24.26 40.09
CA ASN A 17 -45.66 24.35 41.45
C ASN A 17 -46.10 25.77 41.88
N ASN A 18 -45.88 26.79 41.04
CA ASN A 18 -46.19 28.18 41.38
C ASN A 18 -47.70 28.48 41.26
N LYS A 19 -48.36 28.92 42.34
CA LYS A 19 -49.82 29.13 42.38
C LYS A 19 -50.32 30.43 41.72
N LYS A 20 -49.41 31.33 41.31
CA LYS A 20 -49.76 32.66 40.76
C LYS A 20 -49.89 32.73 39.23
N HIS A 21 -49.31 31.77 38.50
CA HIS A 21 -49.30 31.79 37.02
C HIS A 21 -50.50 31.08 36.42
N SER A 22 -51.02 31.63 35.31
CA SER A 22 -52.06 30.93 34.54
C SER A 22 -51.48 29.68 33.85
N PHE A 23 -52.33 28.71 33.53
CA PHE A 23 -51.91 27.45 32.87
C PHE A 23 -51.10 27.69 31.59
N LYS A 24 -51.44 28.73 30.82
CA LYS A 24 -50.75 29.09 29.57
C LYS A 24 -49.35 29.66 29.79
N GLU A 25 -49.14 30.40 30.88
CA GLU A 25 -47.84 30.96 31.25
C GLU A 25 -46.89 29.84 31.68
N LYS A 26 -47.36 28.94 32.55
CA LYS A 26 -46.59 27.75 32.97
C LYS A 26 -46.15 26.90 31.78
N ALA A 27 -47.05 26.64 30.84
CA ALA A 27 -46.72 25.85 29.65
C ALA A 27 -45.66 26.53 28.78
N LYS A 28 -45.71 27.86 28.64
CA LYS A 28 -44.73 28.63 27.86
C LYS A 28 -43.36 28.64 28.51
N GLU A 29 -43.28 28.83 29.82
CA GLU A 29 -42.01 28.87 30.55
C GLU A 29 -41.35 27.48 30.58
N VAL A 30 -42.10 26.42 30.90
CA VAL A 30 -41.60 25.04 30.84
C VAL A 30 -41.14 24.66 29.43
N PHE A 31 -41.87 25.06 28.39
CA PHE A 31 -41.45 24.83 27.00
C PHE A 31 -40.16 25.58 26.66
N ALA A 32 -40.01 26.82 27.10
CA ALA A 32 -38.78 27.60 26.91
C ALA A 32 -37.59 26.93 27.60
N GLU A 33 -37.77 26.44 28.83
CA GLU A 33 -36.73 25.72 29.57
C GLU A 33 -36.36 24.38 28.90
N ILE A 34 -37.33 23.62 28.38
CA ILE A 34 -37.06 22.41 27.58
C ILE A 34 -36.28 22.75 26.32
N LEU A 35 -36.64 23.81 25.59
CA LEU A 35 -35.91 24.25 24.40
C LEU A 35 -34.46 24.63 24.73
N ILE A 36 -34.22 25.30 25.85
CA ILE A 36 -32.86 25.65 26.29
C ILE A 36 -32.05 24.38 26.57
N ILE A 37 -32.63 23.39 27.27
CA ILE A 37 -31.94 22.11 27.53
C ILE A 37 -31.63 21.39 26.23
N VAL A 38 -32.61 21.24 25.32
CA VAL A 38 -32.42 20.57 24.03
C VAL A 38 -31.36 21.28 23.21
N PHE A 39 -31.41 22.62 23.13
CA PHE A 39 -30.42 23.42 22.42
C PHE A 39 -29.01 23.22 22.99
N ALA A 40 -28.85 23.27 24.32
CA ALA A 40 -27.57 23.06 24.97
C ALA A 40 -27.00 21.65 24.72
N VAL A 41 -27.84 20.62 24.78
CA VAL A 41 -27.44 19.23 24.49
C VAL A 41 -27.07 19.04 23.03
N SER A 42 -27.92 19.51 22.11
CA SER A 42 -27.65 19.45 20.67
C SER A 42 -26.39 20.21 20.29
N LEU A 43 -26.18 21.42 20.82
CA LEU A 43 -24.99 22.22 20.55
C LEU A 43 -23.71 21.53 21.06
N SER A 44 -23.77 20.88 22.22
CA SER A 44 -22.62 20.15 22.77
C SER A 44 -22.27 18.92 21.92
N ILE A 45 -23.26 18.14 21.49
CA ILE A 45 -23.03 17.01 20.59
C ILE A 45 -22.47 17.52 19.27
N TRP A 46 -23.06 18.57 18.71
CA TRP A 46 -22.62 19.17 17.45
C TRP A 46 -21.18 19.69 17.52
N LEU A 47 -20.82 20.44 18.57
CA LEU A 47 -19.44 20.92 18.76
C LEU A 47 -18.45 19.76 18.92
N HIS A 48 -18.84 18.71 19.64
CA HIS A 48 -17.97 17.55 19.82
C HIS A 48 -17.76 16.79 18.50
N SER A 49 -18.83 16.52 17.75
CA SER A 49 -18.77 15.89 16.43
C SER A 49 -17.95 16.72 15.44
N TRP A 50 -18.14 18.05 15.42
CA TRP A 50 -17.38 18.94 14.56
C TRP A 50 -15.87 18.95 14.90
N SER A 51 -15.53 18.95 16.19
CA SER A 51 -14.13 18.86 16.62
C SER A 51 -13.49 17.53 16.24
N GLU A 52 -14.24 16.43 16.36
CA GLU A 52 -13.77 15.08 16.01
C GLU A 52 -13.54 14.95 14.51
N GLU A 53 -14.51 15.33 13.69
CA GLU A 53 -14.43 15.32 12.22
C GLU A 53 -13.23 16.13 11.73
N ARG A 54 -12.99 17.32 12.31
CA ARG A 54 -11.81 18.13 11.99
C ARG A 54 -10.50 17.43 12.35
N HIS A 55 -10.47 16.70 13.46
CA HIS A 55 -9.29 15.95 13.88
C HIS A 55 -9.03 14.77 12.93
N GLU A 56 -10.07 14.03 12.59
CA GLU A 56 -10.04 12.91 11.64
C GLU A 56 -9.57 13.35 10.24
N HIS A 57 -10.05 14.50 9.73
CA HIS A 57 -9.58 15.07 8.48
C HIS A 57 -8.10 15.43 8.52
N LYS A 58 -7.63 16.03 9.61
CA LYS A 58 -6.22 16.40 9.76
C LYS A 58 -5.33 15.15 9.77
N ASP A 59 -5.77 14.09 10.43
CA ASP A 59 -5.07 12.82 10.47
C ASP A 59 -5.03 12.16 9.08
N ALA A 60 -6.15 12.15 8.36
CA ALA A 60 -6.24 11.65 6.99
C ALA A 60 -5.31 12.43 6.04
N GLN A 61 -5.30 13.76 6.13
CA GLN A 61 -4.43 14.61 5.31
C GLN A 61 -2.95 14.34 5.61
N THR A 62 -2.58 14.27 6.89
CA THR A 62 -1.20 13.96 7.31
C THR A 62 -0.78 12.57 6.82
N PHE A 63 -1.71 11.61 6.84
CA PHE A 63 -1.50 10.28 6.28
C PHE A 63 -1.24 10.33 4.77
N LEU A 64 -2.11 10.99 3.99
CA LEU A 64 -2.00 11.06 2.52
C LEU A 64 -0.71 11.76 2.06
N ILE A 65 -0.30 12.85 2.74
CA ILE A 65 0.96 13.55 2.47
C ILE A 65 2.15 12.59 2.66
N GLY A 66 2.21 11.90 3.79
CA GLY A 66 3.28 10.95 4.05
C GLY A 66 3.23 9.73 3.12
N LEU A 67 2.03 9.30 2.73
CA LEU A 67 1.85 8.19 1.80
C LEU A 67 2.40 8.53 0.41
N LYS A 68 2.32 9.79 -0.02
CA LYS A 68 2.88 10.25 -1.30
C LYS A 68 4.39 10.00 -1.37
N GLU A 69 5.11 10.31 -0.29
CA GLU A 69 6.55 10.05 -0.19
C GLU A 69 6.84 8.54 -0.21
N ASP A 70 6.05 7.75 0.54
CA ASP A 70 6.16 6.29 0.57
C ASP A 70 5.95 5.69 -0.84
N LEU A 71 4.93 6.15 -1.58
CA LEU A 71 4.63 5.71 -2.95
C LEU A 71 5.71 6.11 -3.97
N GLN A 72 6.33 7.28 -3.81
CA GLN A 72 7.45 7.71 -4.67
C GLN A 72 8.68 6.81 -4.49
N ASN A 73 8.97 6.41 -3.25
CA ASN A 73 10.01 5.44 -2.95
C ASN A 73 9.65 4.06 -3.51
N ASP A 74 8.39 3.64 -3.37
CA ASP A 74 7.91 2.37 -3.91
C ASP A 74 8.06 2.32 -5.44
N ILE A 75 7.69 3.39 -6.15
CA ILE A 75 7.88 3.52 -7.61
C ILE A 75 9.37 3.34 -7.96
N SER A 76 10.26 4.02 -7.24
CA SER A 76 11.71 3.94 -7.51
C SER A 76 12.23 2.51 -7.32
N ASN A 77 11.80 1.83 -6.26
CA ASN A 77 12.18 0.44 -5.99
C ASN A 77 11.61 -0.52 -7.04
N LEU A 78 10.35 -0.35 -7.44
CA LEU A 78 9.71 -1.15 -8.50
C LEU A 78 10.42 -0.96 -9.85
N GLU A 79 10.82 0.27 -10.19
CA GLU A 79 11.59 0.56 -11.40
C GLU A 79 12.98 -0.09 -11.38
N GLU A 80 13.66 -0.08 -10.23
CA GLU A 80 14.95 -0.77 -10.06
C GLU A 80 14.81 -2.29 -10.24
N THR A 81 13.79 -2.90 -9.63
CA THR A 81 13.54 -4.34 -9.80
C THR A 81 13.22 -4.68 -11.25
N LYS A 82 12.39 -3.88 -11.93
CA LYS A 82 12.10 -4.06 -13.36
C LYS A 82 13.37 -4.01 -14.20
N LYS A 83 14.26 -3.03 -13.96
CA LYS A 83 15.56 -2.92 -14.65
C LYS A 83 16.44 -4.15 -14.38
N LYS A 84 16.40 -4.69 -13.17
CA LYS A 84 17.12 -5.92 -12.81
C LYS A 84 16.57 -7.13 -13.57
N LEU A 85 15.25 -7.26 -13.68
CA LEU A 85 14.59 -8.29 -14.49
C LEU A 85 14.98 -8.20 -15.97
N ASP A 86 14.99 -6.99 -16.56
CA ASP A 86 15.45 -6.76 -17.93
C ASP A 86 16.90 -7.23 -18.13
N LYS A 87 17.79 -6.88 -17.20
CA LYS A 87 19.19 -7.30 -17.24
C LYS A 87 19.33 -8.82 -17.12
N THR A 88 18.59 -9.45 -16.21
CA THR A 88 18.57 -10.92 -16.09
C THR A 88 18.08 -11.58 -17.38
N GLN A 89 17.02 -11.06 -17.99
CA GLN A 89 16.50 -11.59 -19.24
C GLN A 89 17.56 -11.54 -20.36
N GLN A 90 18.30 -10.44 -20.47
CA GLN A 90 19.41 -10.32 -21.43
C GLN A 90 20.52 -11.35 -21.18
N GLN A 91 20.89 -11.56 -19.91
CA GLN A 91 21.89 -12.57 -19.52
C GLN A 91 21.41 -13.99 -19.82
N ILE A 92 20.14 -14.30 -19.55
CA ILE A 92 19.54 -15.62 -19.85
C ILE A 92 19.49 -15.85 -21.35
N SER A 93 19.05 -14.85 -22.11
CA SER A 93 19.03 -14.91 -23.58
C SER A 93 20.43 -15.15 -24.14
N PHE A 94 21.44 -14.45 -23.61
CA PHE A 94 22.84 -14.71 -23.94
C PHE A 94 23.26 -16.16 -23.62
N ALA A 95 22.93 -16.65 -22.42
CA ALA A 95 23.26 -18.00 -21.96
C ALA A 95 22.63 -19.10 -22.84
N LEU A 96 21.37 -18.93 -23.27
CA LEU A 96 20.67 -19.87 -24.14
C LEU A 96 21.34 -20.03 -25.52
N HIS A 97 21.98 -18.97 -26.02
CA HIS A 97 22.70 -18.92 -27.30
C HIS A 97 24.20 -19.19 -27.19
N LEU A 98 24.68 -19.65 -26.01
CA LEU A 98 26.06 -20.08 -25.85
C LEU A 98 26.35 -21.34 -26.66
N THR A 99 27.59 -21.38 -27.16
CA THR A 99 28.18 -22.53 -27.85
C THR A 99 29.52 -22.84 -27.19
N PRO A 100 30.05 -24.09 -27.30
CA PRO A 100 31.37 -24.43 -26.77
C PRO A 100 32.45 -23.43 -27.20
N LYS A 101 32.51 -23.09 -28.49
CA LYS A 101 33.47 -22.11 -29.03
C LYS A 101 33.36 -20.72 -28.39
N LYS A 102 32.14 -20.25 -28.10
CA LYS A 102 31.95 -18.96 -27.40
C LYS A 102 32.44 -19.03 -25.96
N ILE A 103 32.18 -20.13 -25.25
CA ILE A 103 32.67 -20.34 -23.88
C ILE A 103 34.19 -20.32 -23.86
N ASP A 104 34.85 -21.06 -24.76
CA ASP A 104 36.31 -21.11 -24.84
C ASP A 104 36.89 -19.71 -25.12
N SER A 105 36.28 -18.94 -26.02
CA SER A 105 36.69 -17.56 -26.32
C SER A 105 36.52 -16.61 -25.13
N ILE A 106 35.43 -16.71 -24.38
CA ILE A 106 35.17 -15.87 -23.19
C ILE A 106 36.20 -16.16 -22.10
N LYS A 107 36.52 -17.45 -21.91
CA LYS A 107 37.54 -17.90 -20.96
C LYS A 107 38.94 -17.45 -21.33
N ALA A 108 39.31 -17.55 -22.62
CA ALA A 108 40.59 -17.08 -23.11
C ALA A 108 40.80 -15.57 -22.86
N ASN A 109 39.71 -14.81 -22.83
CA ASN A 109 39.72 -13.37 -22.51
C ASN A 109 39.53 -13.07 -21.01
N HIS A 110 39.61 -14.07 -20.12
CA HIS A 110 39.44 -13.93 -18.67
C HIS A 110 38.10 -13.28 -18.25
N GLN A 111 37.05 -13.42 -19.07
CA GLN A 111 35.73 -12.86 -18.80
C GLN A 111 34.82 -13.91 -18.12
N GLN A 112 33.90 -13.44 -17.27
CA GLN A 112 32.90 -14.28 -16.62
C GLN A 112 31.61 -14.36 -17.45
N ILE A 113 30.99 -15.53 -17.47
CA ILE A 113 29.66 -15.72 -18.07
C ILE A 113 28.61 -15.42 -17.00
N GLN A 114 27.87 -14.34 -17.20
CA GLN A 114 26.68 -14.05 -16.40
C GLN A 114 25.50 -14.77 -17.04
N SER A 115 25.02 -15.84 -16.40
CA SER A 115 23.99 -16.71 -16.95
C SER A 115 22.59 -16.51 -16.34
N GLY A 116 22.36 -15.37 -15.69
CA GLY A 116 21.03 -14.96 -15.25
C GLY A 116 20.61 -15.42 -13.85
N THR A 117 21.53 -15.45 -12.89
CA THR A 117 21.27 -15.86 -11.49
C THR A 117 20.99 -14.68 -10.56
N ASN A 118 20.54 -13.53 -11.07
CA ASN A 118 20.26 -12.38 -10.21
C ASN A 118 18.99 -12.65 -9.39
N LEU A 119 19.07 -12.50 -8.07
CA LEU A 119 17.91 -12.52 -7.18
C LEU A 119 17.10 -11.23 -7.32
N ILE A 120 15.79 -11.25 -7.09
CA ILE A 120 14.95 -10.04 -7.08
C ILE A 120 14.24 -9.94 -5.74
N ASN A 121 14.10 -8.72 -5.22
CA ASN A 121 13.36 -8.44 -4.00
C ASN A 121 12.98 -6.97 -4.01
N THR A 122 11.69 -6.68 -4.05
CA THR A 122 11.19 -5.30 -4.03
C THR A 122 10.80 -4.91 -2.61
N ILE A 123 11.43 -3.85 -2.11
CA ILE A 123 11.07 -3.26 -0.82
C ILE A 123 9.94 -2.25 -1.06
N VAL A 124 8.88 -2.37 -0.26
CA VAL A 124 7.69 -1.51 -0.32
C VAL A 124 7.41 -0.92 1.06
N ASN A 125 7.10 0.37 1.11
CA ASN A 125 6.85 1.13 2.33
C ASN A 125 5.39 0.97 2.77
N ASN A 126 5.08 -0.13 3.47
CA ASN A 126 3.72 -0.42 3.92
C ASN A 126 3.43 -0.01 5.38
N GLY A 127 4.43 0.42 6.15
CA GLY A 127 4.30 0.66 7.59
C GLY A 127 3.26 1.74 7.93
N ARG A 128 3.25 2.85 7.19
CA ARG A 128 2.27 3.93 7.35
C ARG A 128 0.86 3.45 7.04
N TYR A 129 0.70 2.78 5.91
CA TYR A 129 -0.57 2.19 5.49
C TYR A 129 -1.11 1.20 6.53
N GLU A 130 -0.30 0.25 6.99
CA GLU A 130 -0.73 -0.74 7.97
C GLU A 130 -1.07 -0.13 9.33
N GLY A 131 -0.29 0.87 9.78
CA GLY A 131 -0.60 1.62 11.00
C GLY A 131 -1.93 2.37 10.90
N PHE A 132 -2.15 3.07 9.78
CA PHE A 132 -3.39 3.81 9.54
C PHE A 132 -4.61 2.88 9.44
N LYS A 133 -4.49 1.78 8.71
CA LYS A 133 -5.51 0.73 8.60
C LYS A 133 -5.84 0.11 9.96
N SER A 134 -4.82 -0.29 10.72
CA SER A 134 -4.98 -0.97 12.02
C SER A 134 -5.57 -0.05 13.09
N SER A 135 -5.36 1.27 12.97
CA SER A 135 -5.99 2.26 13.84
C SER A 135 -7.48 2.49 13.57
N GLY A 136 -8.05 1.86 12.53
CA GLY A 136 -9.44 2.06 12.11
C GLY A 136 -9.69 3.36 11.32
N LYS A 137 -8.65 4.18 11.13
CA LYS A 137 -8.75 5.50 10.50
C LYS A 137 -8.83 5.47 8.98
N ILE A 138 -8.68 4.32 8.33
CA ILE A 138 -8.73 4.23 6.86
C ILE A 138 -10.04 4.79 6.26
N ASN A 139 -11.14 4.71 7.03
CA ASN A 139 -12.44 5.23 6.61
C ASN A 139 -12.57 6.76 6.71
N THR A 140 -11.63 7.44 7.39
CA THR A 140 -11.63 8.91 7.51
C THR A 140 -11.09 9.61 6.26
N ILE A 141 -10.52 8.85 5.31
CA ILE A 141 -10.26 9.34 3.95
C ILE A 141 -11.62 9.52 3.25
N GLU A 142 -12.03 10.78 3.08
CA GLU A 142 -13.33 11.15 2.52
C GLU A 142 -13.49 10.71 1.06
N ASN A 143 -12.45 10.92 0.25
CA ASN A 143 -12.47 10.51 -1.13
C ASN A 143 -12.40 8.99 -1.22
N GLN A 144 -13.56 8.39 -1.46
CA GLN A 144 -13.71 6.95 -1.56
C GLN A 144 -12.86 6.37 -2.70
N ASN A 145 -12.62 7.10 -3.78
CA ASN A 145 -11.79 6.63 -4.88
C ASN A 145 -10.33 6.51 -4.43
N VAL A 146 -9.77 7.55 -3.80
CA VAL A 146 -8.39 7.50 -3.28
C VAL A 146 -8.24 6.41 -2.22
N ARG A 147 -9.19 6.34 -1.28
CA ARG A 147 -9.22 5.27 -0.27
C ARG A 147 -9.20 3.88 -0.90
N ASN A 148 -10.05 3.63 -1.89
CA ASN A 148 -10.16 2.32 -2.53
C ASN A 148 -8.92 1.98 -3.36
N GLU A 149 -8.31 2.95 -4.05
CA GLU A 149 -7.06 2.74 -4.79
C GLU A 149 -5.89 2.42 -3.85
N ILE A 150 -5.77 3.13 -2.72
CA ILE A 150 -4.76 2.82 -1.69
C ILE A 150 -4.96 1.40 -1.16
N LEU A 151 -6.20 1.02 -0.83
CA LEU A 151 -6.54 -0.32 -0.37
C LEU A 151 -6.18 -1.38 -1.44
N SER A 152 -6.56 -1.15 -2.70
CA SER A 152 -6.25 -2.06 -3.80
C SER A 152 -4.75 -2.24 -3.98
N TYR A 153 -3.99 -1.14 -4.00
CA TYR A 153 -2.54 -1.16 -4.17
C TYR A 153 -1.86 -2.02 -3.09
N TYR A 154 -2.12 -1.75 -1.81
CA TYR A 154 -1.44 -2.47 -0.73
C TYR A 154 -2.02 -3.86 -0.43
N GLN A 155 -3.30 -4.12 -0.71
CA GLN A 155 -3.93 -5.42 -0.40
C GLN A 155 -3.94 -6.40 -1.57
N GLN A 156 -3.74 -5.94 -2.80
CA GLN A 156 -3.83 -6.78 -3.99
C GLN A 156 -2.55 -6.67 -4.82
N THR A 157 -2.21 -5.46 -5.26
CA THR A 157 -1.10 -5.24 -6.21
C THR A 157 0.25 -5.60 -5.61
N ILE A 158 0.57 -5.10 -4.41
CA ILE A 158 1.83 -5.42 -3.73
C ILE A 158 1.94 -6.91 -3.38
N PRO A 159 0.93 -7.56 -2.78
CA PRO A 159 0.96 -9.02 -2.58
C PRO A 159 1.14 -9.83 -3.87
N GLN A 160 0.58 -9.38 -4.99
CA GLN A 160 0.82 -10.03 -6.29
C GLN A 160 2.29 -9.94 -6.71
N ILE A 161 2.96 -8.79 -6.53
CA ILE A 161 4.40 -8.66 -6.77
C ILE A 161 5.19 -9.63 -5.90
N VAL A 162 4.89 -9.69 -4.59
CA VAL A 162 5.56 -10.63 -3.67
C VAL A 162 5.40 -12.09 -4.13
N HIS A 163 4.21 -12.46 -4.63
CA HIS A 163 3.98 -13.81 -5.15
C HIS A 163 4.79 -14.11 -6.43
N VAL A 164 4.91 -13.13 -7.32
CA VAL A 164 5.74 -13.21 -8.52
C VAL A 164 7.21 -13.39 -8.15
N GLU A 165 7.71 -12.62 -7.19
CA GLU A 165 9.10 -12.69 -6.73
C GLU A 165 9.41 -14.04 -6.07
N ALA A 166 8.53 -14.54 -5.19
CA ALA A 166 8.69 -15.86 -4.59
C ALA A 166 8.72 -16.99 -5.65
N SER A 167 7.92 -16.85 -6.71
CA SER A 167 7.90 -17.81 -7.82
C SER A 167 9.18 -17.74 -8.65
N TYR A 168 9.69 -16.54 -8.91
CA TYR A 168 10.97 -16.32 -9.57
C TYR A 168 12.14 -16.91 -8.77
N ASP A 169 12.18 -16.65 -7.46
CA ASP A 169 13.23 -17.17 -6.57
C ASP A 169 13.25 -18.70 -6.59
N LYS A 170 12.08 -19.35 -6.54
CA LYS A 170 11.99 -20.81 -6.64
C LYS A 170 12.54 -21.35 -7.96
N LEU A 171 12.30 -20.67 -9.08
CA LEU A 171 12.84 -21.06 -10.37
C LEU A 171 14.36 -20.82 -10.44
N THR A 172 14.83 -19.69 -9.92
CA THR A 172 16.23 -19.32 -9.89
C THR A 172 17.04 -20.25 -9.00
N SER A 173 16.52 -20.63 -7.82
CA SER A 173 17.18 -21.61 -6.94
C SER A 173 17.34 -22.97 -7.61
N LYS A 174 16.30 -23.47 -8.31
CA LYS A 174 16.43 -24.72 -9.09
C LYS A 174 17.49 -24.62 -10.18
N TYR A 175 17.64 -23.45 -10.79
CA TYR A 175 18.69 -23.22 -11.78
C TYR A 175 20.08 -23.20 -11.13
N VAL A 176 20.25 -22.50 -10.01
CA VAL A 176 21.49 -22.47 -9.23
C VAL A 176 21.87 -23.87 -8.75
N ASP A 177 20.94 -24.64 -8.19
CA ASP A 177 21.18 -26.02 -7.76
C ASP A 177 21.67 -26.89 -8.92
N LEU A 178 21.12 -26.71 -10.12
CA LEU A 178 21.55 -27.44 -11.31
C LEU A 178 22.95 -27.02 -11.77
N LEU A 179 23.30 -25.75 -11.65
CA LEU A 179 24.66 -25.28 -11.95
C LEU A 179 25.68 -25.87 -10.97
N LEU A 180 25.28 -26.05 -9.70
CA LEU A 180 26.13 -26.57 -8.63
C LEU A 180 26.12 -28.10 -8.50
N SER A 181 25.23 -28.83 -9.18
CA SER A 181 25.10 -30.29 -9.05
C SER A 181 26.21 -31.09 -9.73
N GLY A 182 27.24 -30.43 -10.29
CA GLY A 182 28.37 -31.08 -10.96
C GLY A 182 29.41 -31.64 -9.99
N LYS A 183 30.46 -32.27 -10.52
CA LYS A 183 31.67 -32.54 -9.71
C LYS A 183 32.33 -31.21 -9.33
N GLU A 184 33.10 -31.18 -8.24
CA GLU A 184 33.76 -29.97 -7.73
C GLU A 184 34.62 -29.25 -8.81
N ASP A 185 35.28 -30.03 -9.68
CA ASP A 185 36.09 -29.51 -10.80
C ASP A 185 35.30 -29.32 -12.11
N GLU A 186 33.99 -29.57 -12.12
CA GLU A 186 33.18 -29.44 -13.33
C GLU A 186 32.92 -27.97 -13.65
N ASP A 187 33.33 -27.57 -14.85
CA ASP A 187 33.12 -26.23 -15.37
C ASP A 187 31.63 -25.90 -15.47
N ILE A 188 31.15 -25.04 -14.56
CA ILE A 188 29.76 -24.56 -14.50
C ILE A 188 29.27 -24.03 -15.85
N ASN A 189 30.16 -23.45 -16.67
CA ASN A 189 29.80 -22.95 -18.00
C ASN A 189 29.42 -24.07 -18.98
N LYS A 190 30.01 -25.26 -18.85
CA LYS A 190 29.59 -26.45 -19.62
C LYS A 190 28.23 -26.95 -19.15
N THR A 191 27.91 -26.81 -17.86
CA THR A 191 26.57 -27.14 -17.33
C THR A 191 25.47 -26.28 -17.95
N VAL A 192 25.73 -25.02 -18.29
CA VAL A 192 24.80 -24.15 -19.04
C VAL A 192 24.41 -24.73 -20.39
N LEU A 193 25.31 -25.48 -21.04
CA LEU A 193 25.04 -26.09 -22.35
C LEU A 193 24.16 -27.35 -22.29
N LYS A 194 24.02 -27.96 -21.11
CA LYS A 194 23.22 -29.20 -20.96
C LYS A 194 21.74 -28.92 -21.27
N GLN A 195 21.08 -29.86 -21.93
CA GLN A 195 19.68 -29.71 -22.36
C GLN A 195 18.73 -29.39 -21.20
N LYS A 196 18.88 -30.08 -20.05
CA LYS A 196 18.09 -29.82 -18.84
C LYS A 196 18.24 -28.36 -18.37
N THR A 197 19.45 -27.82 -18.42
CA THR A 197 19.75 -26.45 -18.04
C THR A 197 19.11 -25.45 -18.97
N LYS A 198 19.17 -25.69 -20.29
CA LYS A 198 18.50 -24.85 -21.30
C LYS A 198 16.97 -24.82 -21.13
N ILE A 199 16.36 -25.95 -20.76
CA ILE A 199 14.91 -26.01 -20.48
C ILE A 199 14.55 -25.10 -19.29
N ILE A 200 15.30 -25.18 -18.18
CA ILE A 200 15.05 -24.33 -17.01
C ILE A 200 15.29 -22.85 -17.35
N LEU A 201 16.40 -22.53 -18.03
CA LEU A 201 16.69 -21.17 -18.48
C LEU A 201 15.61 -20.59 -19.39
N SER A 202 15.07 -21.38 -20.32
CA SER A 202 13.93 -20.96 -21.15
C SER A 202 12.70 -20.66 -20.29
N GLY A 203 12.42 -21.50 -19.29
CA GLY A 203 11.32 -21.26 -18.34
C GLY A 203 11.50 -19.96 -17.56
N ILE A 204 12.71 -19.63 -17.11
CA ILE A 204 13.00 -18.36 -16.44
C ILE A 204 12.89 -17.19 -17.42
N ASN A 205 13.37 -17.33 -18.66
CA ASN A 205 13.24 -16.31 -19.70
C ASN A 205 11.77 -15.96 -20.00
N ASP A 206 10.92 -16.98 -20.13
CA ASP A 206 9.51 -16.77 -20.37
C ASP A 206 8.83 -16.17 -19.13
N PHE A 207 9.16 -16.69 -17.94
CA PHE A 207 8.64 -16.14 -16.68
C PHE A 207 8.98 -14.65 -16.53
N THR A 208 10.25 -14.28 -16.71
CA THR A 208 10.69 -12.88 -16.59
C THR A 208 10.01 -11.98 -17.61
N LYS A 209 9.82 -12.45 -18.85
CA LYS A 209 9.09 -11.71 -19.90
C LYS A 209 7.63 -11.45 -19.54
N TYR A 210 6.91 -12.47 -19.07
CA TYR A 210 5.49 -12.32 -18.72
C TYR A 210 5.27 -11.48 -17.46
N ASN A 211 6.22 -11.52 -16.52
CA ASN A 211 6.08 -10.88 -15.23
C ASN A 211 6.67 -9.46 -15.18
N GLN A 212 6.95 -8.81 -16.31
CA GLN A 212 7.23 -7.36 -16.33
C GLN A 212 5.96 -6.53 -16.12
N LYS A 213 4.82 -7.02 -16.63
CA LYS A 213 3.55 -6.30 -16.62
C LYS A 213 3.03 -5.97 -15.22
N PRO A 214 3.08 -6.89 -14.22
CA PRO A 214 2.70 -6.57 -12.85
C PRO A 214 3.43 -5.36 -12.26
N TYR A 215 4.73 -5.21 -12.53
CA TYR A 215 5.51 -4.06 -12.04
C TYR A 215 5.08 -2.76 -12.71
N GLU A 216 4.82 -2.79 -14.01
CA GLU A 216 4.31 -1.61 -14.74
C GLU A 216 2.95 -1.17 -14.23
N ASP A 217 2.06 -2.13 -13.96
CA ASP A 217 0.73 -1.86 -13.43
C ASP A 217 0.82 -1.31 -12.00
N ALA A 218 1.70 -1.85 -11.16
CA ALA A 218 1.96 -1.33 -9.82
C ALA A 218 2.49 0.11 -9.84
N ILE A 219 3.49 0.41 -10.68
CA ILE A 219 4.04 1.76 -10.84
C ILE A 219 2.95 2.73 -11.33
N LYS A 220 2.13 2.28 -12.29
CA LYS A 220 1.03 3.09 -12.82
C LYS A 220 0.00 3.39 -11.73
N GLN A 221 -0.42 2.39 -10.97
CA GLN A 221 -1.39 2.57 -9.89
C GLN A 221 -0.85 3.50 -8.80
N ALA A 222 0.40 3.35 -8.38
CA ALA A 222 1.03 4.26 -7.43
C ALA A 222 1.04 5.71 -7.92
N ARG A 223 1.36 5.95 -9.20
CA ARG A 223 1.31 7.29 -9.81
C ARG A 223 -0.10 7.85 -9.88
N GLU A 224 -1.10 7.01 -10.15
CA GLU A 224 -2.51 7.41 -10.15
C GLU A 224 -2.98 7.82 -8.75
N ILE A 225 -2.62 7.06 -7.71
CA ILE A 225 -2.89 7.42 -6.32
C ILE A 225 -2.28 8.78 -5.96
N ILE A 226 -0.99 8.98 -6.26
CA ILE A 226 -0.31 10.26 -6.00
C ILE A 226 -1.05 11.42 -6.69
N LYS A 227 -1.43 11.24 -7.95
CA LYS A 227 -2.15 12.26 -8.72
C LYS A 227 -3.52 12.59 -8.11
N GLU A 228 -4.25 11.59 -7.61
CA GLU A 228 -5.54 11.85 -6.96
C GLU A 228 -5.37 12.52 -5.59
N ILE A 229 -4.33 12.17 -4.82
CA ILE A 229 -3.97 12.89 -3.58
C ILE A 229 -3.68 14.37 -3.87
N ASP A 230 -2.86 14.66 -4.88
CA ASP A 230 -2.54 16.05 -5.24
C ASP A 230 -3.78 16.85 -5.68
N LYS A 231 -4.80 16.20 -6.26
CA LYS A 231 -6.07 16.87 -6.61
C LYS A 231 -6.91 17.22 -5.38
N GLU A 232 -6.84 16.43 -4.32
CA GLU A 232 -7.54 16.72 -3.06
C GLU A 232 -6.88 17.86 -2.30
N GLU A 233 -5.55 17.94 -2.31
CA GLU A 233 -4.81 19.03 -1.65
C GLU A 233 -5.07 20.41 -2.29
N ASN A 234 -5.45 20.45 -3.57
CA ASN A 234 -5.66 21.69 -4.34
C ASN A 234 -7.13 22.14 -4.40
N LYS A 235 -8.04 21.52 -3.63
CA LYS A 235 -9.45 21.93 -3.50
C LYS A 235 -9.67 22.79 -2.26
#